data_AF-A0AAY5K3F4-F1
#
_entry.id   AF-A0AAY5K3F4-F1
#
_cell.length_a   1.000
_cell.length_b   1.000
_cell.length_c   1.000
_cell.angle_alpha   90.00
_cell.angle_beta   90.00
_cell.angle_gamma   90.00
#
_symmetry.space_group_name_H-M   'P 1'
#
loop_
_entity.id
_entity.type
_entity.pdbx_description
1 polymer ?
#
loop_
_entity_poly.entity_id
_entity_poly.type
_entity_poly.pdbx_seq_one_letter_code
_entity_poly.pdbx_strand_id
1 'polypeptide(L)' 'DGLLFTENWVPGIGLMDSSHPQALLSRLNEQRSQGLFCDITIVVEDVKFRAHRNILAAGSGYFRSAFTSLEALSEH' A
#
# COMPACT_ATOMS: atom_id res chain seq x y z
N ASP A 1 25.95 23.99 -27.68
CA ASP A 1 25.88 24.34 -26.25
C ASP A 1 24.69 25.27 -26.04
N GLY A 2 23.63 24.76 -25.43
CA GLY A 2 22.36 25.48 -25.37
C GLY A 2 21.23 24.56 -24.92
N LEU A 3 21.06 24.50 -23.61
CA LEU A 3 20.02 23.83 -22.84
C LEU A 3 18.62 23.98 -23.47
N LEU A 4 18.05 22.89 -23.97
CA LEU A 4 16.60 22.68 -23.97
C LEU A 4 16.28 21.67 -22.86
N PHE A 5 16.40 22.15 -21.63
CA PHE A 5 15.64 21.59 -20.51
C PHE A 5 14.19 22.06 -20.68
N THR A 6 13.24 21.21 -20.28
CA THR A 6 11.77 21.29 -20.54
C THR A 6 11.47 20.97 -22.01
N GLU A 7 10.94 19.82 -22.43
CA GLU A 7 9.65 19.22 -22.07
C GLU A 7 9.60 17.73 -22.54
N ASN A 8 10.30 16.80 -21.88
CA ASN A 8 10.24 15.36 -22.22
C ASN A 8 9.42 14.52 -21.23
N TRP A 9 8.50 15.11 -20.48
CA TRP A 9 7.39 14.36 -19.89
C TRP A 9 6.26 14.36 -20.90
N VAL A 10 6.29 13.38 -21.80
CA VAL A 10 5.26 13.16 -22.82
C VAL A 10 3.87 13.20 -22.15
N PRO A 11 3.03 14.20 -22.43
CA PRO A 11 1.69 14.24 -21.88
C PRO A 11 0.83 13.24 -22.66
N GLY A 12 0.49 12.11 -22.04
CA GLY A 12 -0.57 11.24 -22.57
C GLY A 12 -0.20 9.81 -22.98
N ILE A 13 0.67 9.12 -22.23
CA ILE A 13 0.53 7.64 -22.16
C ILE A 13 -0.56 7.37 -21.13
N GLY A 14 -1.75 6.99 -21.59
CA GLY A 14 -2.81 6.44 -20.75
C GLY A 14 -2.35 5.11 -20.14
N LEU A 15 -1.57 5.17 -19.06
CA LEU A 15 -1.11 4.00 -18.29
C LEU A 15 -2.17 3.46 -17.33
N MET A 16 -3.36 4.07 -17.28
CA MET A 16 -4.44 3.62 -16.42
C MET A 16 -5.26 2.56 -17.13
N ASP A 17 -4.76 1.33 -17.16
CA ASP A 17 -5.60 0.15 -17.33
C ASP A 17 -6.63 0.14 -16.19
N SER A 18 -7.91 0.33 -16.53
CA SER A 18 -8.99 0.40 -15.56
C SER A 18 -9.23 -0.92 -14.82
N SER A 19 -8.73 -2.04 -15.36
CA SER A 19 -8.77 -3.35 -14.70
C SER A 19 -7.61 -3.56 -13.72
N HIS A 20 -6.53 -2.79 -13.86
CA HIS A 20 -5.31 -2.95 -13.07
C HIS A 20 -5.55 -2.83 -11.56
N PRO A 21 -6.29 -1.83 -11.03
CA PRO A 21 -6.55 -1.73 -9.59
C PRO A 21 -7.26 -2.96 -9.03
N GLN A 22 -8.25 -3.49 -9.76
CA GLN A 22 -9.00 -4.66 -9.33
C GLN A 22 -8.13 -5.93 -9.34
N ALA A 23 -7.35 -6.11 -10.40
CA ALA A 23 -6.42 -7.23 -10.51
C ALA A 23 -5.33 -7.17 -9.42
N LEU A 24 -4.81 -5.99 -9.12
CA LEU A 24 -3.84 -5.76 -8.05
C LEU A 24 -4.43 -6.12 -6.67
N LEU A 25 -5.63 -5.63 -6.35
CA LEU A 25 -6.30 -5.95 -5.09
C LEU A 25 -6.61 -7.44 -4.95
N SER A 26 -6.99 -8.10 -6.05
CA SER A 26 -7.20 -9.55 -6.06
C SER A 26 -5.93 -10.32 -5.70
N ARG A 27 -4.78 -9.96 -6.31
CA ARG A 27 -3.48 -10.57 -5.99
C ARG A 27 -3.02 -10.29 -4.56
N LEU A 28 -3.22 -9.06 -4.06
CA LEU A 28 -2.90 -8.71 -2.67
C LEU A 28 -3.75 -9.52 -1.68
N ASN A 29 -5.02 -9.76 -1.99
CA ASN A 29 -5.88 -10.59 -1.17
C ASN A 29 -5.45 -12.07 -1.16
N GLU A 30 -4.99 -12.60 -2.30
CA GLU A 30 -4.40 -13.94 -2.37
C GLU A 30 -3.11 -14.05 -1.56
N GLN A 31 -2.23 -13.05 -1.65
CA GLN A 31 -1.05 -12.98 -0.80
C GLN A 31 -1.43 -12.97 0.69
N ARG A 32 -2.46 -12.21 1.06
CA ARG A 32 -2.99 -12.17 2.45
C ARG A 32 -3.48 -13.54 2.92
N SER A 33 -4.24 -14.26 2.10
CA SER A 33 -4.75 -15.59 2.48
C SER A 33 -3.63 -16.61 2.67
N GLN A 34 -2.60 -16.56 1.81
CA GLN A 34 -1.40 -17.40 1.92
C GLN A 34 -0.46 -16.93 3.05
N GLY A 35 -0.55 -15.66 3.47
CA GLY A 35 0.31 -15.05 4.46
C GLY A 35 1.61 -14.47 3.91
N LEU A 36 1.70 -14.32 2.60
CA LEU A 36 2.86 -13.74 1.94
C LEU A 36 2.89 -12.24 2.20
N PHE A 37 4.08 -11.76 2.59
CA PHE A 37 4.37 -10.35 2.87
C PHE A 37 3.52 -9.72 3.98
N CYS A 38 2.72 -10.52 4.70
CA CYS A 38 1.94 -10.05 5.83
C CYS A 38 2.88 -9.71 6.98
N ASP A 39 2.95 -8.43 7.32
CA ASP A 39 3.90 -7.88 8.27
C ASP A 39 3.23 -7.47 9.59
N ILE A 40 1.89 -7.55 9.64
CA ILE A 40 1.08 -7.32 10.83
C ILE A 40 0.03 -8.41 11.04
N THR A 41 -0.32 -8.63 12.31
CA THR A 41 -1.49 -9.41 12.72
C THR A 41 -2.41 -8.56 13.58
N ILE A 42 -3.65 -8.40 13.15
CA ILE A 42 -4.71 -7.74 13.92
C ILE A 42 -5.41 -8.81 14.75
N VAL A 43 -5.58 -8.56 16.03
CA VAL A 43 -6.32 -9.43 16.94
C VAL A 43 -7.63 -8.75 17.29
N VAL A 44 -8.75 -9.42 17.01
CA VAL A 44 -10.09 -8.97 17.41
C VAL A 44 -10.67 -10.08 18.27
N GLU A 45 -10.85 -9.79 19.56
CA GLU A 45 -11.14 -10.80 20.57
C GLU A 45 -10.08 -11.91 20.54
N ASP A 46 -10.47 -13.16 20.26
CA ASP A 46 -9.56 -14.31 20.13
C ASP A 46 -9.21 -14.67 18.68
N VAL A 47 -9.67 -13.87 17.70
CA VAL A 47 -9.45 -14.13 16.28
C VAL A 47 -8.28 -13.30 15.74
N LYS A 48 -7.38 -13.97 15.00
CA LYS A 48 -6.16 -13.36 14.45
C LYS A 48 -6.26 -13.20 12.93
N PHE A 49 -5.99 -12.00 12.44
CA PHE A 49 -6.04 -11.63 11.03
C PHE A 49 -4.67 -11.15 10.57
N ARG A 50 -3.98 -11.93 9.73
CA ARG A 50 -2.77 -11.48 9.04
C ARG A 50 -3.13 -10.48 7.94
N ALA A 51 -2.36 -9.41 7.83
CA ALA A 51 -2.58 -8.35 6.85
C ALA A 51 -1.28 -7.64 6.46
N HIS A 52 -1.38 -6.75 5.48
CA HIS A 52 -0.31 -5.86 5.04
C HIS A 52 -0.55 -4.45 5.59
N ARG A 53 0.40 -3.89 6.35
CA ARG A 53 0.26 -2.54 6.94
C ARG A 53 0.02 -1.46 5.91
N ASN A 54 0.76 -1.49 4.80
CA ASN A 54 0.65 -0.51 3.73
C ASN A 54 -0.74 -0.47 3.10
N ILE A 55 -1.36 -1.63 2.85
CA ILE A 55 -2.71 -1.72 2.28
C ILE A 55 -3.75 -1.18 3.26
N LEU A 56 -3.63 -1.52 4.55
CA LEU A 56 -4.51 -0.99 5.59
C LEU A 56 -4.38 0.54 5.75
N ALA A 57 -3.17 1.08 5.75
CA ALA A 57 -2.92 2.52 5.84
C ALA A 57 -3.39 3.29 4.59
N ALA A 58 -3.29 2.68 3.40
CA ALA A 58 -3.81 3.24 2.18
C ALA A 58 -5.34 3.33 2.21
N GLY A 59 -6.02 2.27 2.68
CA GLY A 59 -7.48 2.17 2.71
C GLY A 59 -8.16 2.80 3.93
N SER A 60 -7.43 3.14 4.99
CA SER A 60 -8.01 3.65 6.25
C SER A 60 -7.11 4.68 6.95
N GLY A 61 -7.68 5.85 7.23
CA GLY A 61 -7.01 6.89 8.01
C GLY A 61 -6.69 6.45 9.45
N TYR A 62 -7.52 5.60 10.05
CA TYR A 62 -7.25 5.05 11.39
C TYR A 62 -5.95 4.25 11.41
N PHE A 63 -5.81 3.27 10.50
CA PHE A 63 -4.62 2.44 10.43
C PHE A 63 -3.38 3.24 10.04
N ARG A 64 -3.53 4.23 9.17
CA ARG A 64 -2.44 5.16 8.84
C ARG A 64 -1.90 5.86 10.09
N SER A 65 -2.77 6.54 10.84
CA SER A 65 -2.35 7.25 12.06
C SER A 65 -1.81 6.30 13.12
N ALA A 66 -2.41 5.12 13.29
CA ALA A 66 -1.98 4.13 14.26
C ALA A 66 -0.55 3.61 13.96
N PHE A 67 -0.25 3.30 12.70
CA PHE A 67 1.08 2.78 12.33
C PHE A 67 2.16 3.86 12.36
N THR A 68 1.87 5.09 11.93
CA THR A 68 2.83 6.19 12.05
C THR A 68 3.16 6.51 13.51
N SER A 69 2.16 6.46 14.40
CA SER A 69 2.39 6.66 15.84
C SER A 69 3.21 5.52 16.45
N LEU A 70 2.98 4.28 15.99
CA LEU A 70 3.71 3.10 16.46
C LEU A 70 5.18 3.14 16.06
N GLU A 71 5.49 3.55 14.83
CA GLU A 71 6.87 3.75 14.35
C GLU A 71 7.59 4.80 15.20
N ALA A 72 6.93 5.93 15.49
CA ALA A 72 7.50 7.00 16.32
C ALA A 72 7.80 6.57 17.78
N LEU A 73 7.11 5.54 18.29
CA LEU A 73 7.37 4.98 19.62
C LEU A 73 8.48 3.91 19.62
N SER A 74 8.82 3.35 18.46
CA SER A 74 9.86 2.33 18.33
C SER A 74 11.28 2.90 18.20
N GLU A 75 11.39 4.21 17.96
CA GLU A 75 12.66 4.94 17.87
C GLU A 75 13.15 5.49 19.22
N HIS A 76 12.45 5.17 20.32
CA HIS A 76 12.80 5.49 21.72
C HIS A 76 12.85 4.23 22.58
#